data_AF-A0A9J8BC64-F1
#
_entry.id   AF-A0A9J8BC64-F1
#
_cell.length_a   1.000
_cell.length_b   1.000
_cell.length_c   1.000
_cell.angle_alpha   90.00
_cell.angle_beta   90.00
_cell.angle_gamma   90.00
#
_symmetry.space_group_name_H-M   'P 1'
#
loop_
_entity.id
_entity.type
_entity.pdbx_description
1 polymer ?
#
loop_
_entity_poly.entity_id
_entity_poly.type
_entity_poly.pdbx_seq_one_letter_code
_entity_poly.pdbx_strand_id
1 'polypeptide(L)'
;RTTVIKKLIFLALPLAQIAIGAVYLQDCPQQCYIPVYVLVCGVFIIFLLLLSCLPCTTETEEERQRSFIRNVLKCLVSVILVCWMICGSVWIYSVYPPNYNQTMAGDAYCNKTLYLFAFWTTILGNILFGLVLLCGCCVWGKLAELVYCVALALD
;
A
#
# COMPACT_ATOMS: atom_id res chain seq x y z
N ARG A 1 8.84 -15.67 17.21
CA ARG A 1 7.45 -16.18 17.27
C ARG A 1 6.41 -15.05 17.30
N THR A 2 6.52 -14.07 18.19
CA THR A 2 5.57 -12.95 18.34
C THR A 2 5.46 -12.03 17.12
N THR A 3 6.57 -11.81 16.41
CA THR A 3 6.62 -10.95 15.19
C THR A 3 5.91 -11.57 13.98
N VAL A 4 5.85 -12.90 13.90
CA VAL A 4 5.19 -13.62 12.80
C VAL A 4 3.67 -13.59 12.96
N ILE A 5 3.18 -13.74 14.20
CA ILE A 5 1.75 -13.65 14.52
C ILE A 5 1.21 -12.25 14.20
N LYS A 6 1.96 -11.19 14.54
CA LYS A 6 1.59 -9.82 14.17
C LYS A 6 1.47 -9.65 12.64
N LYS A 7 2.43 -10.18 11.86
CA LYS A 7 2.36 -10.14 10.38
C LYS A 7 1.16 -10.89 9.81
N LEU A 8 0.78 -12.03 10.41
CA LEU A 8 -0.42 -12.79 10.03
C LEU A 8 -1.71 -12.03 10.29
N ILE A 9 -1.82 -11.33 11.42
CA ILE A 9 -2.98 -10.49 11.71
C ILE A 9 -3.06 -9.32 10.71
N PHE A 10 -1.92 -8.70 10.42
CA PHE A 10 -1.82 -7.64 9.42
C PHE A 10 -2.04 -8.11 7.98
N LEU A 11 -2.08 -9.41 7.70
CA LEU A 11 -2.39 -9.96 6.37
C LEU A 11 -3.90 -9.96 6.06
N ALA A 12 -4.75 -9.93 7.08
CA ALA A 12 -6.21 -9.90 6.87
C ALA A 12 -6.64 -8.62 6.11
N LEU A 13 -5.99 -7.50 6.40
CA LEU A 13 -6.31 -6.20 5.81
C LEU A 13 -5.98 -6.12 4.30
N PRO A 14 -4.77 -6.48 3.81
CA PRO A 14 -4.49 -6.50 2.38
C PRO A 14 -5.27 -7.58 1.63
N LEU A 15 -5.63 -8.70 2.27
CA LEU A 15 -6.55 -9.68 1.65
C LEU A 15 -7.94 -9.09 1.44
N ALA A 16 -8.47 -8.36 2.42
CA ALA A 16 -9.73 -7.64 2.26
C ALA A 16 -9.64 -6.57 1.16
N GLN A 17 -8.51 -5.85 1.04
CA GLN A 17 -8.26 -4.89 -0.03
C GLN A 17 -8.30 -5.54 -1.42
N ILE A 18 -7.65 -6.70 -1.59
CA ILE A 18 -7.67 -7.44 -2.86
C ILE A 18 -9.06 -7.97 -3.17
N ALA A 19 -9.75 -8.57 -2.19
CA ALA A 19 -11.08 -9.12 -2.37
C ALA A 19 -12.10 -8.03 -2.76
N ILE A 20 -12.11 -6.91 -2.03
CA ILE A 20 -13.01 -5.78 -2.30
C ILE A 20 -12.65 -5.12 -3.64
N GLY A 21 -11.37 -4.91 -3.93
CA GLY A 21 -10.93 -4.34 -5.22
C GLY A 21 -11.29 -5.23 -6.41
N ALA A 22 -11.24 -6.56 -6.26
CA ALA A 22 -11.55 -7.51 -7.33
C ALA A 22 -13.07 -7.72 -7.52
N VAL A 23 -13.83 -7.85 -6.43
CA VAL A 23 -15.28 -8.12 -6.49
C VAL A 23 -16.04 -6.90 -7.02
N TYR A 24 -15.70 -5.70 -6.54
CA TYR A 24 -16.42 -4.47 -6.89
C TYR A 24 -15.79 -3.73 -8.08
N LEU A 25 -15.01 -4.43 -8.92
CA LEU A 25 -14.30 -3.83 -10.05
C LEU A 25 -15.25 -3.30 -11.14
N GLN A 26 -16.45 -3.86 -11.22
CA GLN A 26 -17.51 -3.48 -12.18
C GLN A 26 -18.62 -2.61 -11.54
N ASP A 27 -18.64 -2.49 -10.22
CA ASP A 27 -19.71 -1.81 -9.46
C ASP A 27 -19.47 -0.30 -9.26
N CYS A 28 -18.49 0.27 -9.97
CA CYS A 28 -18.18 1.69 -9.98
C CYS A 28 -17.71 2.14 -11.38
N PRO A 29 -18.59 2.16 -12.40
CA PRO A 29 -18.26 2.63 -13.75
C PRO A 29 -17.84 4.10 -13.80
N GLN A 30 -18.17 4.89 -12.76
CA GLN A 30 -17.76 6.29 -12.67
C GLN A 30 -16.24 6.46 -12.62
N GLN A 31 -15.54 5.57 -11.90
CA GLN A 31 -14.09 5.61 -11.71
C GLN A 31 -13.51 4.22 -11.47
N CYS A 32 -13.12 3.57 -12.56
CA CYS A 32 -12.42 2.27 -12.56
C CYS A 32 -11.09 2.31 -11.78
N TYR A 33 -10.53 3.49 -11.51
CA TYR A 33 -9.24 3.65 -10.82
C TYR A 33 -9.32 3.43 -9.30
N ILE A 34 -10.46 3.63 -8.66
CA ILE A 34 -10.63 3.43 -7.20
C ILE A 34 -10.46 1.95 -6.81
N PRO A 35 -11.19 0.98 -7.40
CA PRO A 35 -11.01 -0.44 -7.08
C PRO A 35 -9.61 -0.94 -7.48
N VAL A 36 -9.05 -0.45 -8.60
CA VAL A 36 -7.67 -0.77 -9.02
C VAL A 36 -6.65 -0.25 -8.00
N TYR A 37 -6.84 0.96 -7.48
CA TYR A 37 -5.98 1.53 -6.44
C TYR A 37 -5.90 0.65 -5.20
N VAL A 38 -7.06 0.25 -4.65
CA VAL A 38 -7.13 -0.59 -3.45
C VAL A 38 -6.53 -1.98 -3.70
N LEU A 39 -6.77 -2.55 -4.88
CA LEU A 39 -6.22 -3.84 -5.27
C LEU A 39 -4.69 -3.80 -5.35
N VAL A 40 -4.15 -2.81 -6.05
CA VAL A 40 -2.69 -2.64 -6.23
C VAL A 40 -2.00 -2.36 -4.89
N CYS A 41 -2.61 -1.56 -4.01
CA CYS A 41 -2.15 -1.38 -2.63
C CYS A 41 -2.01 -2.73 -1.89
N GLY A 42 -3.06 -3.55 -1.93
CA GLY A 42 -3.07 -4.85 -1.27
C GLY A 42 -1.97 -5.78 -1.80
N VAL A 43 -1.77 -5.83 -3.12
CA VAL A 43 -0.74 -6.67 -3.77
C VAL A 43 0.66 -6.24 -3.33
N PHE A 44 0.99 -4.95 -3.39
CA PHE A 44 2.31 -4.46 -2.97
C PHE A 44 2.58 -4.69 -1.47
N ILE A 45 1.57 -4.57 -0.61
CA ILE A 45 1.69 -4.86 0.83
C ILE A 45 1.98 -6.35 1.05
N ILE A 46 1.28 -7.26 0.35
CA ILE A 46 1.57 -8.70 0.42
C ILE A 46 2.98 -9.00 -0.07
N PHE A 47 3.40 -8.35 -1.16
CA PHE A 47 4.75 -8.52 -1.69
C PHE A 47 5.83 -8.11 -0.68
N LEU A 48 5.67 -6.97 -0.01
CA LEU A 48 6.55 -6.56 1.08
C LEU A 48 6.55 -7.54 2.27
N LEU A 49 5.38 -8.08 2.63
CA LEU A 49 5.26 -9.08 3.68
C LEU A 49 6.00 -10.36 3.32
N LEU A 50 5.86 -10.85 2.09
CA LEU A 50 6.59 -12.01 1.56
C LEU A 50 8.10 -11.78 1.63
N LEU A 51 8.59 -10.67 1.05
CA LEU A 51 10.02 -10.29 1.11
C LEU A 51 10.55 -10.17 2.55
N SER A 52 9.68 -9.89 3.52
CA SER A 52 10.04 -9.78 4.93
C SER A 52 9.93 -11.09 5.71
N CYS A 53 9.31 -12.12 5.14
CA CYS A 53 9.16 -13.45 5.72
C CYS A 53 10.12 -14.48 5.09
N LEU A 54 10.76 -14.17 3.96
CA LEU A 54 11.79 -15.04 3.39
C LEU A 54 12.93 -15.27 4.42
N PRO A 55 13.16 -16.52 4.85
CA PRO A 55 14.26 -16.85 5.75
C PRO A 55 15.61 -16.61 5.03
N CYS A 56 16.56 -15.99 5.72
CA CYS A 56 17.97 -16.02 5.30
C CYS A 56 18.52 -17.39 5.75
N THR A 57 19.10 -18.15 4.85
CA THR A 57 19.61 -19.49 5.13
C THR A 57 21.02 -19.58 4.57
N THR A 58 21.96 -19.74 5.50
CA THR A 58 23.37 -20.14 5.37
C THR A 58 24.33 -19.18 4.68
N GLU A 59 25.18 -18.59 5.54
CA GLU A 59 26.38 -17.78 5.33
C GLU A 59 27.18 -18.16 4.07
N THR A 60 26.88 -17.50 2.95
CA THR A 60 27.67 -17.57 1.70
C THR A 60 27.71 -16.18 1.07
N GLU A 61 28.75 -15.85 0.28
CA GLU A 61 28.88 -14.56 -0.44
C GLU A 61 27.62 -14.24 -1.29
N GLU A 62 26.93 -15.26 -1.79
CA GLU A 62 25.65 -15.15 -2.50
C GLU A 62 24.50 -14.59 -1.64
N GLU A 63 24.51 -14.79 -0.31
CA GLU A 63 23.51 -14.21 0.60
C GLU A 63 23.72 -12.70 0.79
N ARG A 64 24.97 -12.21 0.74
CA ARG A 64 25.24 -10.76 0.83
C ARG A 64 24.63 -10.02 -0.36
N GLN A 65 24.80 -10.56 -1.56
CA GLN A 65 24.17 -10.04 -2.77
C GLN A 65 22.64 -10.18 -2.72
N ARG A 66 22.10 -11.33 -2.30
CA ARG A 66 20.64 -11.56 -2.20
C ARG A 66 19.98 -10.65 -1.16
N SER A 67 20.64 -10.43 -0.03
CA SER A 67 20.15 -9.54 1.03
C SER A 67 20.17 -8.07 0.61
N PHE A 68 21.22 -7.64 -0.12
CA PHE A 68 21.27 -6.33 -0.75
C PHE A 68 20.13 -6.14 -1.75
N ILE A 69 19.96 -7.05 -2.71
CA ILE A 69 18.87 -7.01 -3.69
C ILE A 69 17.50 -6.97 -3.00
N ARG A 70 17.30 -7.79 -1.96
CA ARG A 70 16.05 -7.80 -1.20
C ARG A 70 15.79 -6.47 -0.49
N ASN A 71 16.82 -5.83 0.06
CA ASN A 71 16.67 -4.53 0.72
C ASN A 71 16.37 -3.43 -0.30
N VAL A 72 17.06 -3.43 -1.44
CA VAL A 72 16.77 -2.53 -2.57
C VAL A 72 15.33 -2.72 -3.06
N LEU A 73 14.89 -3.97 -3.26
CA LEU A 73 13.53 -4.26 -3.70
C LEU A 73 12.47 -3.83 -2.67
N LYS A 74 12.72 -4.03 -1.38
CA LYS A 74 11.84 -3.50 -0.32
C LYS A 74 11.76 -1.98 -0.35
N CYS A 75 12.89 -1.31 -0.54
CA CYS A 75 12.96 0.15 -0.66
C CYS A 75 12.16 0.62 -1.87
N LEU A 76 12.40 0.03 -3.05
CA LEU A 76 11.70 0.34 -4.29
C LEU A 76 10.19 0.18 -4.15
N VAL A 77 9.72 -0.95 -3.62
CA VAL A 77 8.29 -1.21 -3.42
C VAL A 77 7.69 -0.24 -2.40
N SER A 78 8.44 0.12 -1.35
CA SER A 78 8.00 1.13 -0.38
C SER A 78 7.82 2.51 -1.02
N VAL A 79 8.76 2.95 -1.87
CA VAL A 79 8.66 4.24 -2.59
C VAL A 79 7.46 4.23 -3.52
N ILE A 80 7.29 3.16 -4.30
CA ILE A 80 6.14 2.98 -5.20
C ILE A 80 4.82 3.06 -4.43
N LEU A 81 4.73 2.42 -3.26
CA LEU A 81 3.54 2.48 -2.40
C LEU A 81 3.23 3.90 -1.91
N VAL A 82 4.24 4.68 -1.54
CA VAL A 82 4.07 6.08 -1.12
C VAL A 82 3.53 6.92 -2.28
N CYS A 83 4.15 6.82 -3.46
CA CYS A 83 3.68 7.50 -4.66
C CYS A 83 2.23 7.11 -4.99
N TRP A 84 1.93 5.81 -4.94
CA TRP A 84 0.60 5.29 -5.22
C TRP A 84 -0.45 5.79 -4.22
N MET A 85 -0.10 5.90 -2.93
CA MET A 85 -1.00 6.43 -1.88
C MET A 85 -1.37 7.90 -2.12
N ILE A 86 -0.43 8.70 -2.62
CA ILE A 86 -0.69 10.09 -3.03
C ILE A 86 -1.66 10.11 -4.22
N CYS A 87 -1.41 9.30 -5.25
CA CYS A 87 -2.31 9.17 -6.40
C CYS A 87 -3.73 8.73 -5.99
N GLY A 88 -3.83 7.74 -5.11
CA GLY A 88 -5.13 7.26 -4.59
C GLY A 88 -5.91 8.32 -3.85
N SER A 89 -5.22 9.16 -3.06
CA SER A 89 -5.84 10.30 -2.40
C SER A 89 -6.47 11.25 -3.43
N VAL A 90 -5.75 11.59 -4.51
CA VAL A 90 -6.28 12.44 -5.60
C VAL A 90 -7.49 11.80 -6.28
N TRP A 91 -7.44 10.50 -6.58
CA TRP A 91 -8.57 9.80 -7.21
C TRP A 91 -9.81 9.75 -6.33
N ILE A 92 -9.65 9.52 -5.03
CA ILE A 92 -10.77 9.47 -4.09
C ILE A 92 -11.39 10.88 -3.92
N TYR A 93 -10.57 11.92 -3.75
CA TYR A 93 -11.06 13.29 -3.59
C TYR A 93 -11.67 13.86 -4.88
N SER A 94 -11.22 13.43 -6.06
CA SER A 94 -11.75 13.89 -7.36
C SER A 94 -13.22 13.52 -7.58
N VAL A 95 -13.74 12.53 -6.87
CA VAL A 95 -15.12 12.02 -7.02
C VAL A 95 -16.02 12.48 -5.88
N TYR A 96 -15.50 13.29 -4.95
CA TYR A 96 -16.28 13.78 -3.82
C TYR A 96 -17.16 14.98 -4.22
N PRO A 97 -18.49 14.97 -3.98
CA PRO A 97 -19.30 13.89 -3.37
C PRO A 97 -19.73 12.80 -4.38
N PRO A 98 -19.66 11.50 -4.01
CA PRO A 98 -19.97 10.41 -4.94
C PRO A 98 -21.48 10.21 -5.17
N ASN A 99 -21.79 9.82 -6.41
CA ASN A 99 -23.08 9.36 -6.95
C ASN A 99 -23.58 8.03 -6.32
N TYR A 100 -24.43 8.00 -5.30
CA TYR A 100 -24.92 6.72 -4.72
C TYR A 100 -26.23 6.19 -5.34
N ASN A 101 -26.91 6.96 -6.19
CA ASN A 101 -28.21 6.57 -6.74
C ASN A 101 -28.07 5.71 -8.00
N GLN A 102 -28.59 4.48 -7.93
CA GLN A 102 -28.62 3.52 -9.05
C GLN A 102 -29.67 3.85 -10.12
N THR A 103 -30.58 4.79 -9.82
CA THR A 103 -31.85 4.96 -10.56
C THR A 103 -31.80 6.00 -11.67
N MET A 104 -30.71 6.78 -11.78
CA MET A 104 -30.54 7.80 -12.81
C MET A 104 -29.72 7.23 -13.97
N ALA A 105 -30.37 6.93 -15.08
CA ALA A 105 -29.70 6.53 -16.32
C ALA A 105 -28.83 7.70 -16.83
N GLY A 106 -27.53 7.64 -16.55
CA GLY A 106 -26.54 8.64 -16.98
C GLY A 106 -25.66 9.20 -15.87
N ASP A 107 -26.02 9.03 -14.59
CA ASP A 107 -25.18 9.43 -13.47
C ASP A 107 -24.34 8.26 -12.98
N ALA A 108 -23.06 8.50 -12.77
CA ALA A 108 -22.13 7.41 -12.59
C ALA A 108 -22.12 6.93 -11.12
N TYR A 109 -22.81 5.81 -10.96
CA TYR A 109 -23.02 5.10 -9.70
C TYR A 109 -21.70 4.55 -9.15
N CYS A 110 -21.49 4.65 -7.84
CA CYS A 110 -20.41 3.95 -7.14
C CYS A 110 -20.91 3.30 -5.85
N ASN A 111 -20.56 2.03 -5.64
CA ASN A 111 -20.96 1.32 -4.43
C ASN A 111 -20.42 2.00 -3.16
N LYS A 112 -21.32 2.33 -2.23
CA LYS A 112 -21.02 3.00 -0.97
C LYS A 112 -19.96 2.25 -0.15
N THR A 113 -20.04 0.92 -0.10
CA THR A 113 -19.10 0.10 0.68
C THR A 113 -17.68 0.20 0.11
N LEU A 114 -17.52 0.11 -1.21
CA LEU A 114 -16.22 0.23 -1.87
C LEU A 114 -15.59 1.60 -1.63
N TYR A 115 -16.37 2.67 -1.85
CA TYR A 115 -15.88 4.04 -1.68
C TYR A 115 -15.48 4.33 -0.24
N LEU A 116 -16.32 3.99 0.73
CA LEU A 116 -15.99 4.18 2.15
C LEU A 116 -14.76 3.36 2.53
N PHE A 117 -14.66 2.11 2.08
CA PHE A 117 -13.50 1.27 2.37
C PHE A 117 -12.21 1.88 1.81
N ALA A 118 -12.20 2.33 0.55
CA ALA A 118 -11.06 2.99 -0.08
C ALA A 118 -10.67 4.29 0.65
N PHE A 119 -11.68 5.11 1.00
CA PHE A 119 -11.49 6.37 1.71
C PHE A 119 -10.87 6.16 3.10
N TRP A 120 -11.49 5.31 3.93
CA TRP A 120 -11.01 5.05 5.29
C TRP A 120 -9.64 4.36 5.30
N THR A 121 -9.42 3.39 4.42
CA THR A 121 -8.10 2.72 4.34
C THR A 121 -7.00 3.68 3.90
N THR A 122 -7.29 4.60 2.97
CA THR A 122 -6.34 5.64 2.54
C THR A 122 -6.05 6.64 3.65
N ILE A 123 -7.08 7.10 4.37
CA ILE A 123 -6.90 8.01 5.51
C ILE A 123 -6.06 7.35 6.60
N LEU A 124 -6.38 6.11 6.97
CA LEU A 124 -5.58 5.35 7.96
C LEU A 124 -4.13 5.19 7.50
N GLY A 125 -3.90 4.88 6.22
CA GLY A 125 -2.57 4.79 5.62
C GLY A 125 -1.80 6.11 5.73
N ASN A 126 -2.44 7.23 5.38
CA ASN A 126 -1.85 8.57 5.46
C ASN A 126 -1.53 8.99 6.90
N ILE A 127 -2.43 8.71 7.87
CA ILE A 127 -2.19 8.98 9.28
C ILE A 127 -0.99 8.18 9.80
N LEU A 128 -0.93 6.89 9.49
CA LEU A 128 0.19 6.03 9.89
C LEU A 128 1.50 6.51 9.26
N PHE A 129 1.49 6.88 7.99
CA PHE A 129 2.66 7.44 7.31
C PHE A 129 3.12 8.75 7.95
N GLY A 130 2.19 9.67 8.23
CA GLY A 130 2.47 10.91 8.95
C GLY A 130 3.06 10.66 10.34
N LEU A 131 2.50 9.72 11.10
CA LEU A 131 3.02 9.33 12.42
C LEU A 131 4.43 8.75 12.32
N VAL A 132 4.71 7.90 11.33
CA VAL A 132 6.05 7.33 11.10
C VAL A 132 7.05 8.42 10.76
N LEU A 133 6.68 9.42 9.95
CA LEU A 133 7.53 10.56 9.65
C LEU A 133 7.78 11.43 10.90
N LEU A 134 6.73 11.75 11.66
CA LEU A 134 6.82 12.57 12.88
C LEU A 134 7.63 11.87 13.99
N CYS A 135 7.40 10.59 14.23
CA CYS A 135 8.19 9.80 15.18
C CYS A 135 9.61 9.53 14.64
N GLY A 136 9.78 9.45 13.32
CA GLY A 136 11.06 9.36 12.65
C GLY A 136 11.92 10.62 12.81
N CYS A 137 11.32 11.80 12.93
CA CYS A 137 12.04 13.04 13.28
C CYS A 137 12.63 13.01 14.71
N CYS A 138 12.05 12.22 15.62
CA CYS A 138 12.64 11.96 16.94
C CYS A 138 13.74 10.87 16.91
N VAL A 139 13.87 10.13 15.79
CA VAL A 139 14.86 9.06 15.55
C VAL A 139 15.51 9.30 14.18
N TRP A 140 16.12 10.46 13.99
CA TRP A 140 16.66 10.91 12.69
C TRP A 140 17.68 9.95 12.04
N GLY A 141 18.26 9.01 12.79
CA GLY A 141 19.27 8.07 12.31
C GLY A 141 18.75 6.92 11.42
N LYS A 142 17.46 6.55 11.46
CA LYS A 142 16.92 5.43 10.66
C LYS A 142 16.27 5.85 9.33
N LEU A 143 15.79 7.10 9.24
CA LEU A 143 15.32 7.68 7.97
C LEU A 143 16.50 7.99 7.04
N ALA A 144 17.65 8.34 7.60
CA ALA A 144 18.90 8.52 6.85
C ALA A 144 19.31 7.25 6.10
N GLU A 145 19.13 6.04 6.67
CA GLU A 145 19.38 4.77 5.98
C GLU A 145 18.44 4.52 4.78
N LEU A 146 17.18 4.96 4.90
CA LEU A 146 16.19 4.83 3.81
C LEU A 146 16.45 5.85 2.70
N VAL A 147 16.80 7.10 3.05
CA VAL A 147 17.18 8.14 2.10
C VAL A 147 18.55 7.84 1.46
N TYR A 148 19.49 7.28 2.23
CA TYR A 148 20.79 6.83 1.74
C TYR A 148 20.65 5.63 0.81
N CYS A 149 19.78 4.66 1.11
CA CYS A 149 19.42 3.60 0.15
C CYS A 149 18.77 4.13 -1.13
N VAL A 150 17.90 5.14 -1.03
CA VAL A 150 17.29 5.79 -2.20
C VAL A 150 18.35 6.55 -3.02
N ALA A 151 19.28 7.24 -2.36
CA ALA A 151 20.39 7.95 -3.01
C ALA A 151 21.37 6.99 -3.69
N LEU A 152 21.72 5.87 -3.05
CA LEU A 152 22.60 4.81 -3.61
C LEU A 152 21.96 4.00 -4.74
N ALA A 153 20.63 4.06 -4.90
CA ALA A 153 19.92 3.42 -6.00
C ALA A 153 19.72 4.36 -7.21
N LEU A 154 20.05 5.64 -7.06
CA LEU A 154 19.95 6.69 -8.09
C LEU A 154 21.32 7.12 -8.65
N ASP A 155 22.41 6.58 -8.09
CA ASP A 155 23.80 6.72 -8.58
C ASP A 155 24.28 5.41 -9.22
#